data_AF-A0ABD5VJK6-F1
#
_entry.id   AF-A0ABD5VJK6-F1
#
_cell.length_a   1.000
_cell.length_b   1.000
_cell.length_c   1.000
_cell.angle_alpha   90.00
_cell.angle_beta   90.00
_cell.angle_gamma   90.00
#
_symmetry.space_group_name_H-M   'P 1'
#
loop_
_entity.id
_entity.type
_entity.pdbx_description
1 polymer ?
#
loop_
_entity_poly.entity_id
_entity_poly.type
_entity_poly.pdbx_seq_one_letter_code
_entity_poly.pdbx_strand_id
1 'polypeptide(L)'
;MDEWWAASEAGMGVGVGVGESVVGECDGGWWGSVDTWWGDFAGAGRETAGAVVAAFERANEQWAAGEGPFDTDPLAGDTNMSRGERGPLPPATEPDWSTWLARTLRPSHALPETLFDTTLNDNPTTVRTEAVLPNADGTDRRADLLIFHDDRAVSIEVKLGDENYAKTAETVALVEHHYPNYEWTHVLLLPEQQQDALTATLDSTTIDTDTERPRLDWPGKPSVRVLYWRDVAVALRSCLVRGACVDAYWAANAYLLCASIERRVVGFQTAAVVAELAGPTGIVDLLPTAQRTRLLSKQLRYLREWVEA
;
A
#
# COMPACT_ATOMS: atom_id res chain seq x y z
N MET A 1 22.06 19.80 12.21
CA MET A 1 22.48 18.45 11.81
C MET A 1 23.15 17.91 13.05
N ASP A 2 22.33 17.24 13.85
CA ASP A 2 22.50 17.20 15.30
C ASP A 2 23.59 16.22 15.71
N GLU A 3 24.42 16.64 16.67
CA GLU A 3 25.53 15.88 17.26
C GLU A 3 25.11 14.50 17.80
N TRP A 4 23.80 14.29 17.98
CA TRP A 4 23.19 13.02 18.36
C TRP A 4 23.23 11.95 17.27
N TRP A 5 23.18 12.33 15.98
CA TRP A 5 23.19 11.35 14.87
C TRP A 5 24.58 10.74 14.67
N ALA A 6 25.64 11.55 14.85
CA ALA A 6 27.03 11.11 14.73
C ALA A 6 27.46 10.14 15.85
N ALA A 7 26.83 10.20 17.02
CA ALA A 7 27.13 9.30 18.14
C ALA A 7 26.53 7.88 17.94
N SER A 8 25.45 7.76 17.16
CA SER A 8 24.79 6.48 16.87
C SER A 8 25.55 5.63 15.85
N GLU A 9 26.26 6.25 14.90
CA GLU A 9 27.01 5.52 13.86
C GLU A 9 28.41 5.09 14.32
N ALA A 10 28.97 5.73 15.36
CA ALA A 10 30.30 5.43 15.88
C ALA A 10 30.33 4.33 16.97
N GLY A 11 29.18 3.86 17.44
CA GLY A 11 29.06 2.89 18.52
C GLY A 11 29.03 1.44 18.03
N MET A 12 30.20 0.80 18.04
CA MET A 12 30.45 -0.62 17.78
C MET A 12 29.37 -1.58 18.31
N GLY A 13 29.08 -2.60 17.51
CA GLY A 13 28.35 -3.78 17.97
C GLY A 13 28.98 -4.39 19.21
N VAL A 14 28.17 -4.62 20.23
CA VAL A 14 28.53 -5.42 21.41
C VAL A 14 27.43 -6.44 21.61
N GLY A 15 27.82 -7.71 21.47
CA GLY A 15 27.00 -8.85 21.82
C GLY A 15 26.57 -8.80 23.28
N VAL A 16 25.36 -9.27 23.53
CA VAL A 16 24.75 -9.35 24.86
C VAL A 16 25.63 -10.23 25.76
N GLY A 17 26.39 -9.58 26.63
CA GLY A 17 27.12 -10.16 27.76
C GLY A 17 26.58 -9.55 29.04
N VAL A 18 26.05 -10.41 29.90
CA VAL A 18 25.45 -10.07 31.19
C VAL A 18 26.52 -9.51 32.14
N GLY A 19 26.27 -8.31 32.67
CA GLY A 19 26.82 -7.83 33.94
C GLY A 19 28.13 -7.04 33.86
N GLU A 20 28.04 -5.71 33.78
CA GLU A 20 28.88 -4.81 34.57
C GLU A 20 28.25 -3.41 34.65
N SER A 21 28.18 -2.91 35.88
CA SER A 21 27.52 -1.66 36.26
C SER A 21 28.39 -0.46 35.91
N VAL A 22 28.00 0.33 34.91
CA VAL A 22 28.50 1.70 34.72
C VAL A 22 27.54 2.65 35.44
N VAL A 23 27.76 2.86 36.74
CA VAL A 23 27.18 4.00 37.47
C VAL A 23 28.16 5.15 37.30
N GLY A 24 28.06 5.85 36.18
CA GLY A 24 28.51 7.24 36.08
C GLY A 24 27.38 8.14 36.57
N GLU A 25 27.69 9.07 37.48
CA GLU A 25 26.75 10.07 37.98
C GLU A 25 26.06 10.80 36.81
N CYS A 26 24.86 10.37 36.47
CA CYS A 26 23.95 11.11 35.60
C CYS A 26 23.23 12.11 36.50
N ASP A 27 23.56 13.39 36.33
CA ASP A 27 22.93 14.50 37.05
C ASP A 27 21.41 14.42 36.92
N GLY A 28 20.69 14.46 38.04
CA GLY A 28 19.27 14.08 38.15
C GLY A 28 18.28 14.88 37.28
N GLY A 29 18.74 15.96 36.66
CA GLY A 29 17.95 16.75 35.70
C GLY A 29 17.76 16.08 34.33
N TRP A 30 18.65 15.16 33.94
CA TRP A 30 18.56 14.49 32.64
C TRP A 30 17.41 13.47 32.57
N TRP A 31 17.14 12.75 33.65
CA TRP A 31 16.00 11.83 33.72
C TRP A 31 14.66 12.57 33.73
N GLY A 32 14.58 13.73 34.38
CA GLY A 32 13.37 14.55 34.38
C GLY A 32 12.99 15.11 32.99
N SER A 33 13.98 15.44 32.16
CA SER A 33 13.72 15.87 30.78
C SER A 33 13.30 14.71 29.87
N VAL A 34 13.89 13.53 30.07
CA VAL A 34 13.49 12.29 29.37
C VAL A 34 12.08 11.87 29.76
N ASP A 35 11.71 11.93 31.04
CA ASP A 35 10.37 11.59 31.53
C ASP A 35 9.31 12.57 30.99
N THR A 36 9.62 13.87 30.94
CA THR A 36 8.72 14.89 30.38
C THR A 36 8.55 14.66 28.87
N TRP A 37 9.65 14.47 28.14
CA TRP A 37 9.62 14.16 26.72
C TRP A 37 8.84 12.87 26.43
N TRP A 38 9.03 11.83 27.24
CA TRP A 38 8.28 10.58 27.12
C TRP A 38 6.79 10.78 27.39
N GLY A 39 6.45 11.59 28.40
CA GLY A 39 5.08 11.98 28.71
C GLY A 39 4.40 12.71 27.55
N ASP A 40 5.08 13.70 26.96
CA ASP A 40 4.59 14.48 25.82
C ASP A 40 4.44 13.61 24.58
N PHE A 41 5.44 12.76 24.31
CA PHE A 41 5.45 11.85 23.17
C PHE A 41 4.37 10.77 23.27
N ALA A 42 4.20 10.16 24.45
CA ALA A 42 3.11 9.23 24.72
C ALA A 42 1.74 9.94 24.69
N GLY A 43 1.67 11.19 25.13
CA GLY A 43 0.49 12.06 25.01
C GLY A 43 0.06 12.26 23.56
N ALA A 44 0.98 12.69 22.70
CA ALA A 44 0.72 12.89 21.27
C ALA A 44 0.33 11.58 20.55
N GLY A 45 0.94 10.45 20.94
CA GLY A 45 0.57 9.13 20.43
C GLY A 45 -0.87 8.74 20.77
N ARG A 46 -1.29 8.95 22.03
CA ARG A 46 -2.68 8.71 22.47
C ARG A 46 -3.68 9.62 21.79
N GLU A 47 -3.36 10.91 21.65
CA GLU A 47 -4.21 11.86 20.92
C GLU A 47 -4.41 11.42 19.47
N THR A 48 -3.32 11.03 18.80
CA THR A 48 -3.38 10.51 17.43
C THR A 48 -4.22 9.23 17.35
N ALA A 49 -4.05 8.29 18.29
CA ALA A 49 -4.88 7.09 18.38
C ALA A 49 -6.37 7.43 18.57
N GLY A 50 -6.70 8.37 19.45
CA GLY A 50 -8.06 8.86 19.63
C GLY A 50 -8.64 9.49 18.36
N ALA A 51 -7.84 10.25 17.62
CA ALA A 51 -8.26 10.79 16.32
C ALA A 51 -8.49 9.68 15.28
N VAL A 52 -7.70 8.60 15.28
CA VAL A 52 -7.92 7.44 14.42
C VAL A 52 -9.20 6.69 14.81
N VAL A 53 -9.51 6.56 16.11
CA VAL A 53 -10.80 5.97 16.57
C VAL A 53 -11.97 6.79 16.02
N ALA A 54 -11.95 8.11 16.18
CA ALA A 54 -13.02 8.97 15.65
C ALA A 54 -13.12 8.89 14.10
N ALA A 55 -11.98 8.74 13.41
CA ALA A 55 -11.98 8.55 11.97
C ALA A 55 -12.58 7.18 11.57
N PHE A 56 -12.34 6.12 12.34
CA PHE A 56 -13.00 4.82 12.15
C PHE A 56 -14.51 4.87 12.37
N GLU A 57 -14.99 5.64 13.34
CA GLU A 57 -16.43 5.81 13.57
C GLU A 57 -17.10 6.47 12.36
N ARG A 58 -16.55 7.59 11.87
CA ARG A 58 -17.07 8.28 10.66
C ARG A 58 -17.02 7.42 9.41
N ALA A 59 -15.91 6.69 9.25
CA ALA A 59 -15.75 5.68 8.22
C ALA A 59 -16.88 4.65 8.20
N ASN A 60 -17.23 4.12 9.39
CA ASN A 60 -18.32 3.16 9.52
C ASN A 60 -19.69 3.79 9.27
N GLU A 61 -19.90 5.05 9.68
CA GLU A 61 -21.11 5.81 9.37
C GLU A 61 -21.29 6.00 7.85
N GLN A 62 -20.22 6.38 7.14
CA GLN A 62 -20.24 6.50 5.68
C GLN A 62 -20.49 5.18 4.99
N TRP A 63 -19.87 4.09 5.46
CA TRP A 63 -20.13 2.75 4.95
C TRP A 63 -21.60 2.37 5.12
N ALA A 64 -22.17 2.60 6.31
CA ALA A 64 -23.57 2.29 6.60
C ALA A 64 -24.57 3.16 5.82
N ALA A 65 -24.16 4.37 5.41
CA ALA A 65 -24.96 5.26 4.57
C ALA A 65 -24.74 5.03 3.06
N GLY A 66 -23.74 4.24 2.67
CA GLY A 66 -23.38 4.00 1.29
C GLY A 66 -24.39 3.13 0.53
N GLU A 67 -24.25 3.08 -0.79
CA GLU A 67 -25.04 2.23 -1.69
C GLU A 67 -24.42 0.82 -1.83
N GLY A 68 -23.42 0.51 -1.02
CA GLY A 68 -22.70 -0.76 -1.05
C GLY A 68 -23.63 -1.96 -0.82
N PRO A 69 -23.29 -3.14 -1.34
CA PRO A 69 -24.18 -4.31 -1.32
C PRO A 69 -24.27 -4.99 0.05
N PHE A 70 -23.71 -4.39 1.10
CA PHE A 70 -23.49 -5.04 2.39
C PHE A 70 -24.16 -4.25 3.52
N ASP A 71 -25.36 -4.70 3.91
CA ASP A 71 -26.03 -4.27 5.15
C ASP A 71 -25.36 -4.87 6.42
N THR A 72 -24.49 -5.88 6.23
CA THR A 72 -23.76 -6.62 7.30
C THR A 72 -22.33 -6.95 6.85
N ASP A 73 -21.53 -7.64 7.68
CA ASP A 73 -20.15 -8.01 7.34
C ASP A 73 -20.08 -8.70 5.96
N PRO A 74 -19.30 -8.19 4.99
CA PRO A 74 -19.15 -8.78 3.66
C PRO A 74 -18.66 -10.23 3.66
N LEU A 75 -18.08 -10.71 4.77
CA LEU A 75 -17.71 -12.10 4.98
C LEU A 75 -18.85 -13.00 5.47
N ALA A 76 -20.01 -12.43 5.81
CA ALA A 76 -21.21 -13.17 6.17
C ALA A 76 -21.99 -13.68 4.95
N GLY A 77 -21.66 -13.21 3.74
CA GLY A 77 -22.23 -13.72 2.49
C GLY A 77 -21.74 -15.14 2.17
N ASP A 78 -22.58 -15.95 1.52
CA ASP A 78 -22.23 -17.32 1.14
C ASP A 78 -21.10 -17.32 0.10
N THR A 79 -19.89 -17.64 0.56
CA THR A 79 -18.68 -17.75 -0.28
C THR A 79 -18.42 -19.19 -0.75
N ASN A 80 -19.38 -20.11 -0.59
CA ASN A 80 -19.26 -21.53 -0.97
C ASN A 80 -19.34 -21.78 -2.49
N MET A 81 -18.46 -21.14 -3.27
CA MET A 81 -18.24 -21.53 -4.66
C MET A 81 -17.16 -22.61 -4.79
N SER A 82 -17.07 -23.19 -5.98
CA SER A 82 -16.22 -24.35 -6.27
C SER A 82 -14.74 -24.11 -5.91
N ARG A 83 -13.98 -25.18 -5.62
CA ARG A 83 -12.63 -25.09 -5.03
C ARG A 83 -11.61 -24.28 -5.86
N GLY A 84 -11.86 -24.06 -7.16
CA GLY A 84 -11.05 -23.22 -8.04
C GLY A 84 -11.43 -21.72 -8.03
N GLU A 85 -12.60 -21.39 -7.50
CA GLU A 85 -13.18 -20.05 -7.37
C GLU A 85 -13.25 -19.61 -5.90
N ARG A 86 -12.67 -20.38 -4.97
CA ARG A 86 -12.58 -19.96 -3.57
C ARG A 86 -11.81 -18.65 -3.51
N GLY A 87 -12.44 -17.69 -2.81
CA GLY A 87 -11.86 -16.39 -2.48
C GLY A 87 -10.41 -16.58 -2.02
N PRO A 88 -9.53 -15.67 -2.40
CA PRO A 88 -8.11 -15.94 -2.47
C PRO A 88 -7.55 -16.29 -1.10
N LEU A 89 -6.66 -17.27 -1.11
CA LEU A 89 -5.77 -17.53 0.01
C LEU A 89 -5.01 -16.23 0.32
N PRO A 90 -4.69 -15.94 1.59
CA PRO A 90 -3.91 -14.78 1.95
C PRO A 90 -2.63 -14.76 1.09
N PRO A 91 -2.41 -13.73 0.25
CA PRO A 91 -1.33 -13.74 -0.71
C PRO A 91 0.00 -13.76 0.04
N ALA A 92 0.93 -14.60 -0.39
CA ALA A 92 2.22 -14.75 0.26
C ALA A 92 3.35 -14.13 -0.57
N THR A 93 3.18 -14.09 -1.89
CA THR A 93 4.19 -13.68 -2.86
C THR A 93 3.66 -12.59 -3.80
N GLU A 94 4.55 -11.82 -4.44
CA GLU A 94 4.17 -10.80 -5.45
C GLU A 94 3.22 -11.35 -6.53
N PRO A 95 3.44 -12.56 -7.11
CA PRO A 95 2.49 -13.18 -8.04
C PRO A 95 1.10 -13.49 -7.45
N ASP A 96 1.00 -13.79 -6.16
CA ASP A 96 -0.30 -14.01 -5.52
C ASP A 96 -1.09 -12.69 -5.43
N TRP A 97 -0.40 -11.60 -5.12
CA TRP A 97 -0.98 -10.26 -5.06
C TRP A 97 -1.40 -9.77 -6.44
N SER A 98 -0.58 -9.97 -7.48
CA SER A 98 -0.93 -9.65 -8.87
C SER A 98 -2.15 -10.46 -9.33
N THR A 99 -2.21 -11.75 -8.97
CA THR A 99 -3.35 -12.63 -9.28
C THR A 99 -4.64 -12.19 -8.60
N TRP A 100 -4.59 -11.77 -7.33
CA TRP A 100 -5.77 -11.26 -6.64
C TRP A 100 -6.23 -9.93 -7.25
N LEU A 101 -5.30 -9.01 -7.50
CA LEU A 101 -5.62 -7.75 -8.16
C LEU A 101 -6.26 -7.99 -9.54
N ALA A 102 -5.73 -8.93 -10.33
CA ALA A 102 -6.29 -9.33 -11.63
C ALA A 102 -7.74 -9.81 -11.54
N ARG A 103 -8.06 -10.65 -10.55
CA ARG A 103 -9.43 -11.16 -10.32
C ARG A 103 -10.41 -10.06 -9.97
N THR A 104 -9.95 -8.99 -9.34
CA THR A 104 -10.78 -7.86 -8.93
C THR A 104 -10.94 -6.85 -10.07
N LEU A 105 -9.89 -6.65 -10.89
CA LEU A 105 -9.95 -5.75 -12.05
C LEU A 105 -10.77 -6.34 -13.20
N ARG A 106 -10.62 -7.63 -13.50
CA ARG A 106 -11.20 -8.25 -14.70
C ARG A 106 -12.71 -8.04 -14.88
N PRO A 107 -13.56 -8.24 -13.87
CA PRO A 107 -15.00 -8.11 -14.05
C PRO A 107 -15.51 -6.67 -13.83
N SER A 108 -14.65 -5.74 -13.39
CA SER A 108 -15.04 -4.39 -12.99
C SER A 108 -14.56 -3.36 -13.99
N HIS A 109 -15.47 -2.51 -14.44
CA HIS A 109 -15.18 -1.30 -15.22
C HIS A 109 -14.79 -0.13 -14.31
N ALA A 110 -15.52 0.05 -13.21
CA ALA A 110 -15.33 1.16 -12.28
C ALA A 110 -13.97 1.16 -11.58
N LEU A 111 -13.41 -0.02 -11.27
CA LEU A 111 -12.14 -0.12 -10.55
C LEU A 111 -10.94 0.33 -11.42
N PRO A 112 -10.74 -0.17 -12.65
CA PRO A 112 -9.72 0.37 -13.57
C PRO A 112 -9.88 1.87 -13.82
N GLU A 113 -11.11 2.37 -14.03
CA GLU A 113 -11.39 3.79 -14.24
C GLU A 113 -10.93 4.62 -13.03
N THR A 114 -11.33 4.21 -11.82
CA THR A 114 -10.95 4.88 -10.56
C THR A 114 -9.44 4.81 -10.31
N LEU A 115 -8.80 3.68 -10.63
CA LEU A 115 -7.40 3.46 -10.29
C LEU A 115 -6.43 4.12 -11.28
N PHE A 116 -6.72 4.07 -12.58
CA PHE A 116 -5.82 4.55 -13.62
C PHE A 116 -6.19 5.92 -14.18
N ASP A 117 -7.28 6.53 -13.69
CA ASP A 117 -7.77 7.84 -14.14
C ASP A 117 -7.80 7.92 -15.67
N THR A 118 -8.34 6.87 -16.27
CA THR A 118 -8.44 6.71 -17.70
C THR A 118 -9.90 6.46 -17.99
N THR A 119 -10.47 7.24 -18.91
CA THR A 119 -11.81 6.99 -19.45
C THR A 119 -11.77 5.67 -20.23
N LEU A 120 -11.98 4.59 -19.50
CA LEU A 120 -12.19 3.26 -20.02
C LEU A 120 -13.71 3.13 -20.09
N ASN A 121 -14.30 2.95 -21.26
CA ASN A 121 -15.77 2.97 -21.37
C ASN A 121 -16.41 1.61 -21.06
N ASP A 122 -15.59 0.56 -20.97
CA ASP A 122 -16.04 -0.83 -20.86
C ASP A 122 -15.14 -1.65 -19.94
N ASN A 123 -15.67 -2.80 -19.50
CA ASN A 123 -14.90 -3.80 -18.77
C ASN A 123 -13.64 -4.22 -19.56
N PRO A 124 -12.54 -4.60 -18.89
CA PRO A 124 -11.40 -5.20 -19.56
C PRO A 124 -11.81 -6.39 -20.44
N THR A 125 -11.43 -6.37 -21.71
CA THR A 125 -11.65 -7.50 -22.62
C THR A 125 -10.80 -8.69 -22.22
N THR A 126 -9.61 -8.44 -21.70
CA THR A 126 -8.68 -9.46 -21.22
C THR A 126 -7.82 -8.94 -20.08
N VAL A 127 -7.61 -9.78 -19.06
CA VAL A 127 -6.59 -9.56 -18.02
C VAL A 127 -5.67 -10.78 -18.00
N ARG A 128 -4.37 -10.56 -18.17
CA ARG A 128 -3.33 -11.59 -18.13
C ARG A 128 -2.39 -11.34 -16.97
N THR A 129 -2.17 -12.36 -16.16
CA THR A 129 -1.14 -12.38 -15.11
C THR A 129 0.09 -13.11 -15.63
N GLU A 130 1.28 -12.73 -15.17
CA GLU A 130 2.51 -13.50 -15.41
C GLU A 130 2.77 -13.75 -16.91
N ALA A 131 2.49 -12.74 -17.75
CA ALA A 131 2.54 -12.87 -19.20
C ALA A 131 4.00 -12.92 -19.68
N VAL A 132 4.39 -14.03 -20.32
CA VAL A 132 5.74 -14.21 -20.87
C VAL A 132 5.93 -13.33 -22.11
N LEU A 133 7.02 -12.57 -22.13
CA LEU A 133 7.45 -11.67 -23.19
C LEU A 133 8.81 -12.16 -23.71
N PRO A 134 8.83 -12.93 -24.81
CA PRO A 134 10.07 -13.40 -25.40
C PRO A 134 10.99 -12.24 -25.78
N ASN A 135 12.27 -12.33 -25.42
CA ASN A 135 13.28 -11.36 -25.84
C ASN A 135 14.14 -11.98 -26.97
N ALA A 136 14.60 -11.15 -27.90
CA ALA A 136 15.45 -11.59 -29.03
C ALA A 136 16.76 -12.25 -28.57
N ASP A 137 17.22 -11.89 -27.38
CA ASP A 137 18.48 -12.38 -26.78
C ASP A 137 18.32 -13.72 -26.04
N GLY A 138 17.11 -14.29 -26.05
CA GLY A 138 16.78 -15.58 -25.42
C GLY A 138 16.49 -15.52 -23.92
N THR A 139 16.53 -14.33 -23.31
CA THR A 139 16.14 -14.10 -21.90
C THR A 139 14.70 -13.59 -21.83
N ASP A 140 13.75 -14.51 -21.74
CA ASP A 140 12.33 -14.16 -21.60
C ASP A 140 12.09 -13.26 -20.38
N ARG A 141 11.29 -12.21 -20.57
CA ARG A 141 10.76 -11.38 -19.50
C ARG A 141 9.33 -11.78 -19.19
N ARG A 142 8.82 -11.28 -18.07
CA ARG A 142 7.45 -11.52 -17.67
C ARG A 142 6.86 -10.21 -17.18
N ALA A 143 5.66 -9.88 -17.67
CA ALA A 143 4.86 -8.80 -17.11
C ALA A 143 3.92 -9.37 -16.06
N ASP A 144 3.88 -8.75 -14.88
CA ASP A 144 3.07 -9.22 -13.76
C ASP A 144 1.57 -9.14 -14.07
N LEU A 145 1.14 -8.02 -14.68
CA LEU A 145 -0.24 -7.83 -15.12
C LEU A 145 -0.33 -7.05 -16.43
N LEU A 146 -1.14 -7.55 -17.36
CA LEU A 146 -1.58 -6.84 -18.57
C LEU A 146 -3.11 -6.79 -18.62
N ILE A 147 -3.66 -5.59 -18.78
CA ILE A 147 -5.09 -5.32 -18.86
C ILE A 147 -5.34 -4.74 -20.25
N PHE A 148 -6.23 -5.37 -21.01
CA PHE A 148 -6.57 -4.96 -22.36
C PHE A 148 -8.00 -4.45 -22.40
N HIS A 149 -8.20 -3.31 -23.04
CA HIS A 149 -9.47 -2.78 -23.51
C HIS A 149 -9.45 -2.77 -25.04
N ASP A 150 -10.34 -2.04 -25.71
CA ASP A 150 -10.47 -2.06 -27.17
C ASP A 150 -9.22 -1.51 -27.87
N ASP A 151 -8.87 -0.24 -27.62
CA ASP A 151 -7.71 0.45 -28.20
C ASP A 151 -6.66 0.87 -27.16
N ARG A 152 -6.92 0.57 -25.88
CA ARG A 152 -6.10 0.95 -24.72
C ARG A 152 -5.65 -0.27 -23.95
N ALA A 153 -4.51 -0.18 -23.30
CA ALA A 153 -4.04 -1.22 -22.41
C ALA A 153 -3.24 -0.65 -21.24
N VAL A 154 -3.25 -1.39 -20.13
CA VAL A 154 -2.48 -1.07 -18.92
C VAL A 154 -1.53 -2.21 -18.62
N SER A 155 -0.24 -1.91 -18.42
CA SER A 155 0.70 -2.88 -17.86
C SER A 155 1.03 -2.49 -16.43
N ILE A 156 1.01 -3.44 -15.50
CA ILE A 156 1.39 -3.21 -14.12
C ILE A 156 2.57 -4.11 -13.78
N GLU A 157 3.66 -3.50 -13.34
CA GLU A 157 4.75 -4.17 -12.62
C GLU A 157 4.46 -4.05 -11.12
N VAL A 158 4.45 -5.16 -10.40
CA VAL A 158 4.13 -5.23 -8.98
C VAL A 158 5.42 -5.41 -8.18
N LYS A 159 5.64 -4.55 -7.18
CA LYS A 159 6.70 -4.68 -6.19
C LYS A 159 6.10 -4.67 -4.79
N LEU A 160 6.62 -5.53 -3.92
CA LEU A 160 6.32 -5.58 -2.49
C LEU A 160 7.60 -5.59 -1.65
N GLY A 161 8.68 -6.15 -2.19
CA GLY A 161 9.97 -6.25 -1.50
C GLY A 161 11.20 -6.20 -2.40
N ASP A 162 11.06 -6.45 -3.71
CA ASP A 162 12.17 -6.30 -4.66
C ASP A 162 12.38 -4.83 -5.04
N GLU A 163 13.61 -4.35 -4.90
CA GLU A 163 14.01 -2.96 -5.19
C GLU A 163 14.71 -2.83 -6.56
N ASN A 164 14.70 -3.88 -7.38
CA ASN A 164 15.30 -3.85 -8.71
C ASN A 164 14.41 -3.17 -9.77
N TYR A 165 14.18 -1.86 -9.59
CA TYR A 165 13.29 -1.05 -10.44
C TYR A 165 13.81 -0.83 -11.87
N ALA A 166 15.12 -0.98 -12.10
CA ALA A 166 15.73 -0.78 -13.42
C ALA A 166 15.16 -1.73 -14.48
N LYS A 167 14.73 -2.94 -14.08
CA LYS A 167 14.12 -3.93 -14.99
C LYS A 167 12.75 -3.50 -15.52
N THR A 168 12.04 -2.62 -14.81
CA THR A 168 10.71 -2.15 -15.20
C THR A 168 10.75 -1.48 -16.57
N ALA A 169 11.76 -0.65 -16.85
CA ALA A 169 11.93 0.06 -18.12
C ALA A 169 12.12 -0.89 -19.32
N GLU A 170 12.76 -2.04 -19.11
CA GLU A 170 12.91 -3.06 -20.14
C GLU A 170 11.60 -3.81 -20.38
N THR A 171 10.90 -4.20 -19.31
CA THR A 171 9.61 -4.89 -19.39
C THR A 171 8.58 -4.06 -20.16
N VAL A 172 8.44 -2.76 -19.86
CA VAL A 172 7.46 -1.89 -20.53
C VAL A 172 7.75 -1.71 -22.02
N ALA A 173 9.02 -1.58 -22.39
CA ALA A 173 9.42 -1.50 -23.81
C ALA A 173 9.13 -2.82 -24.55
N LEU A 174 9.31 -3.97 -23.90
CA LEU A 174 8.94 -5.26 -24.48
C LEU A 174 7.43 -5.41 -24.61
N VAL A 175 6.63 -4.91 -23.65
CA VAL A 175 5.17 -4.92 -23.74
C VAL A 175 4.70 -4.19 -24.99
N GLU A 176 5.17 -2.96 -25.22
CA GLU A 176 4.79 -2.20 -26.43
C GLU A 176 5.25 -2.89 -27.71
N HIS A 177 6.43 -3.52 -27.70
CA HIS A 177 6.94 -4.26 -28.86
C HIS A 177 6.06 -5.47 -29.21
N HIS A 178 5.63 -6.26 -28.21
CA HIS A 178 4.79 -7.45 -28.41
C HIS A 178 3.33 -7.11 -28.70
N TYR A 179 2.87 -5.94 -28.26
CA TYR A 179 1.49 -5.50 -28.39
C TYR A 179 1.41 -4.06 -28.92
N PRO A 180 1.84 -3.79 -30.17
CA PRO A 180 2.03 -2.44 -30.69
C PRO A 180 0.73 -1.71 -31.05
N ASN A 181 -0.42 -2.38 -30.98
CA ASN A 181 -1.70 -1.86 -31.44
C ASN A 181 -2.53 -1.18 -30.32
N TYR A 182 -1.95 -0.94 -29.15
CA TYR A 182 -2.65 -0.35 -28.01
C TYR A 182 -1.99 0.96 -27.57
N GLU A 183 -2.80 1.91 -27.11
CA GLU A 183 -2.34 3.05 -26.32
C GLU A 183 -2.04 2.56 -24.89
N TRP A 184 -0.76 2.57 -24.51
CA TRP A 184 -0.31 1.99 -23.24
C TRP A 184 -0.27 2.99 -22.09
N THR A 185 -0.78 2.57 -20.94
CA THR A 185 -0.46 3.15 -19.64
C THR A 185 0.40 2.16 -18.85
N HIS A 186 1.63 2.54 -18.54
CA HIS A 186 2.51 1.72 -17.72
C HIS A 186 2.48 2.16 -16.26
N VAL A 187 2.36 1.19 -15.36
CA VAL A 187 2.27 1.41 -13.91
C VAL A 187 3.32 0.58 -13.19
N LEU A 188 4.03 1.21 -12.26
CA LEU A 188 4.78 0.55 -11.20
C LEU A 188 3.97 0.64 -9.91
N LEU A 189 3.54 -0.51 -9.37
CA LEU A 189 2.77 -0.62 -8.14
C LEU A 189 3.68 -1.05 -6.99
N LEU A 190 3.90 -0.17 -6.00
CA LEU A 190 4.75 -0.47 -4.84
C LEU A 190 4.14 0.00 -3.50
N PRO A 191 4.65 -0.45 -2.35
CA PRO A 191 4.28 0.13 -1.06
C PRO A 191 4.87 1.53 -0.93
N GLU A 192 4.11 2.51 -0.43
CA GLU A 192 4.57 3.91 -0.30
C GLU A 192 5.89 4.04 0.48
N GLN A 193 6.18 3.16 1.45
CA GLN A 193 7.46 3.16 2.16
C GLN A 193 8.70 2.87 1.28
N GLN A 194 8.52 2.35 0.06
CA GLN A 194 9.60 2.10 -0.89
C GLN A 194 9.91 3.30 -1.79
N GLN A 195 9.22 4.43 -1.62
CA GLN A 195 9.46 5.63 -2.43
C GLN A 195 10.91 6.15 -2.30
N ASP A 196 11.49 6.09 -1.11
CA ASP A 196 12.88 6.52 -0.88
C ASP A 196 13.86 5.58 -1.60
N ALA A 197 13.64 4.26 -1.51
CA ALA A 197 14.44 3.26 -2.20
C ALA A 197 14.32 3.39 -3.73
N LEU A 198 13.12 3.66 -4.23
CA LEU A 198 12.88 3.98 -5.64
C LEU A 198 13.70 5.20 -6.06
N THR A 199 13.61 6.31 -5.30
CA THR A 199 14.35 7.54 -5.59
C THR A 199 15.87 7.32 -5.60
N ALA A 200 16.37 6.52 -4.65
CA ALA A 200 17.80 6.21 -4.54
C ALA A 200 18.33 5.32 -5.68
N THR A 201 17.49 4.51 -6.32
CA THR A 201 17.91 3.57 -7.38
C THR A 201 17.97 4.24 -8.75
N LEU A 202 17.44 5.46 -8.87
CA LEU A 202 17.17 6.12 -10.14
C LEU A 202 18.16 7.24 -10.42
N ASP A 203 19.46 6.90 -10.49
CA ASP A 203 20.59 7.84 -10.69
C ASP A 203 20.47 8.76 -11.94
N SER A 204 19.54 8.49 -12.87
CA SER A 204 19.34 9.25 -14.12
C SER A 204 17.87 9.44 -14.53
N THR A 205 16.91 9.08 -13.67
CA THR A 205 15.48 9.19 -13.97
C THR A 205 14.96 10.50 -13.38
N THR A 206 14.18 11.23 -14.17
CA THR A 206 13.46 12.37 -13.61
C THR A 206 12.22 11.83 -12.92
N ILE A 207 12.09 12.07 -11.61
CA ILE A 207 10.82 11.90 -10.92
C ILE A 207 10.10 13.23 -11.03
N ASP A 208 9.09 13.30 -11.89
CA ASP A 208 8.20 14.44 -11.91
C ASP A 208 7.27 14.35 -10.68
N THR A 209 7.61 15.09 -9.63
CA THR A 209 6.82 15.22 -8.40
C THR A 209 5.83 16.38 -8.45
N ASP A 210 5.82 17.18 -9.51
CA ASP A 210 4.88 18.30 -9.68
C ASP A 210 3.51 17.81 -10.16
N THR A 211 3.42 16.54 -10.55
CA THR A 211 2.16 15.84 -10.83
C THR A 211 1.60 15.19 -9.56
N GLU A 212 0.27 15.03 -9.49
CA GLU A 212 -0.40 14.36 -8.35
C GLU A 212 0.11 12.93 -8.09
N ARG A 213 0.72 12.28 -9.10
CA ARG A 213 1.26 10.92 -9.01
C ARG A 213 2.64 10.84 -9.69
N PRO A 214 3.70 10.44 -8.96
CA PRO A 214 5.05 10.43 -9.51
C PRO A 214 5.17 9.63 -10.81
N ARG A 215 6.00 10.12 -11.74
CA ARG A 215 6.31 9.44 -13.00
C ARG A 215 7.80 9.18 -13.13
N LEU A 216 8.13 8.05 -13.76
CA LEU A 216 9.48 7.62 -14.03
C LEU A 216 9.73 7.71 -15.53
N ASP A 217 10.66 8.60 -15.91
CA ASP A 217 11.03 8.81 -17.30
C ASP A 217 12.48 8.38 -17.54
N TRP A 218 12.65 7.36 -18.38
CA TRP A 218 13.96 6.91 -18.86
C TRP A 218 14.16 7.35 -20.32
N PRO A 219 15.37 7.81 -20.70
CA PRO A 219 15.66 8.21 -22.08
C PRO A 219 15.35 7.10 -23.09
N GLY A 220 14.47 7.40 -24.05
CA GLY A 220 14.10 6.46 -25.13
C GLY A 220 13.25 5.27 -24.69
N LYS A 221 12.61 5.34 -23.52
CA LYS A 221 11.68 4.33 -23.02
C LYS A 221 10.31 4.94 -22.69
N PRO A 222 9.24 4.14 -22.67
CA PRO A 222 7.93 4.60 -22.21
C PRO A 222 7.97 5.10 -20.77
N SER A 223 7.20 6.15 -20.49
CA SER A 223 7.01 6.70 -19.14
C SER A 223 6.24 5.71 -18.28
N VAL A 224 6.61 5.58 -17.00
CA VAL A 224 5.94 4.69 -16.05
C VAL A 224 5.38 5.50 -14.88
N ARG A 225 4.07 5.40 -14.67
CA ARG A 225 3.40 6.02 -13.53
C ARG A 225 3.61 5.20 -12.26
N VAL A 226 3.91 5.86 -11.15
CA VAL A 226 3.98 5.21 -9.85
C VAL A 226 2.62 5.25 -9.19
N LEU A 227 2.10 4.08 -8.83
CA LEU A 227 0.96 3.93 -7.93
C LEU A 227 1.40 3.24 -6.65
N TYR A 228 0.72 3.58 -5.57
CA TYR A 228 0.91 2.89 -4.30
C TYR A 228 -0.19 1.88 -4.05
N TRP A 229 0.13 0.81 -3.33
CA TRP A 229 -0.88 -0.13 -2.84
C TRP A 229 -1.98 0.58 -2.03
N ARG A 230 -1.66 1.68 -1.36
CA ARG A 230 -2.65 2.56 -0.71
C ARG A 230 -3.72 3.04 -1.70
N ASP A 231 -3.34 3.43 -2.91
CA ASP A 231 -4.25 3.95 -3.94
C ASP A 231 -5.20 2.85 -4.41
N VAL A 232 -4.71 1.61 -4.51
CA VAL A 232 -5.55 0.43 -4.80
C VAL A 232 -6.60 0.24 -3.71
N ALA A 233 -6.22 0.34 -2.43
CA ALA A 233 -7.16 0.24 -1.32
C ALA A 233 -8.21 1.37 -1.34
N VAL A 234 -7.79 2.61 -1.61
CA VAL A 234 -8.73 3.75 -1.75
C VAL A 234 -9.72 3.50 -2.89
N ALA A 235 -9.23 3.09 -4.06
CA ALA A 235 -10.08 2.81 -5.23
C ALA A 235 -11.10 1.70 -4.95
N LEU A 236 -10.68 0.61 -4.29
CA LEU A 236 -11.56 -0.48 -3.88
C LEU A 236 -12.64 -0.01 -2.90
N ARG A 237 -12.27 0.73 -1.83
CA ARG A 237 -13.24 1.30 -0.89
C ARG A 237 -14.24 2.19 -1.60
N SER A 238 -13.75 3.06 -2.47
CA SER A 238 -14.58 4.01 -3.20
C SER A 238 -15.61 3.31 -4.10
N CYS A 239 -15.23 2.21 -4.76
CA CYS A 239 -16.17 1.38 -5.53
C CYS A 239 -17.20 0.70 -4.62
N LEU A 240 -16.77 0.14 -3.49
CA LEU A 240 -17.65 -0.56 -2.54
C LEU A 240 -18.69 0.39 -1.92
N VAL A 241 -18.27 1.58 -1.46
CA VAL A 241 -19.15 2.55 -0.80
C VAL A 241 -20.19 3.12 -1.76
N ARG A 242 -19.81 3.37 -3.01
CA ARG A 242 -20.71 3.91 -4.05
C ARG A 242 -21.56 2.85 -4.74
N GLY A 243 -21.55 1.60 -4.26
CA GLY A 243 -22.32 0.52 -4.86
C GLY A 243 -21.88 0.13 -6.27
N ALA A 244 -20.68 0.54 -6.72
CA ALA A 244 -20.11 0.20 -8.03
C ALA A 244 -19.55 -1.23 -8.04
N CYS A 245 -20.32 -2.17 -7.49
CA CYS A 245 -20.01 -3.58 -7.38
C CYS A 245 -20.54 -4.34 -8.59
N VAL A 246 -19.74 -5.28 -9.08
CA VAL A 246 -20.17 -6.18 -10.17
C VAL A 246 -21.26 -7.14 -9.68
N ASP A 247 -20.97 -7.81 -8.57
CA ASP A 247 -21.86 -8.72 -7.86
C ASP A 247 -21.37 -8.85 -6.39
N ALA A 248 -22.09 -9.63 -5.58
CA ALA A 248 -21.73 -9.86 -4.18
C ALA A 248 -20.38 -10.58 -4.01
N TYR A 249 -20.01 -11.45 -4.96
CA TYR A 249 -18.75 -12.18 -4.91
C TYR A 249 -17.55 -11.24 -5.16
N TRP A 250 -17.64 -10.39 -6.18
CA TRP A 250 -16.67 -9.34 -6.44
C TRP A 250 -16.54 -8.42 -5.23
N ALA A 251 -17.65 -7.99 -4.66
CA ALA A 251 -17.65 -7.09 -3.51
C ALA A 251 -16.94 -7.70 -2.29
N ALA A 252 -17.16 -8.99 -2.01
CA ALA A 252 -16.47 -9.70 -0.93
C ALA A 252 -14.96 -9.82 -1.20
N ASN A 253 -14.57 -10.11 -2.44
CA ASN A 253 -13.16 -10.19 -2.85
C ASN A 253 -12.46 -8.83 -2.79
N ALA A 254 -13.12 -7.77 -3.25
CA ALA A 254 -12.64 -6.40 -3.21
C ALA A 254 -12.43 -5.94 -1.76
N TYR A 255 -13.39 -6.23 -0.89
CA TYR A 255 -13.29 -5.92 0.55
C TYR A 255 -12.11 -6.65 1.20
N LEU A 256 -11.97 -7.95 0.97
CA LEU A 256 -10.86 -8.74 1.50
C LEU A 256 -9.50 -8.28 0.98
N LEU A 257 -9.41 -7.88 -0.30
CA LEU A 257 -8.19 -7.34 -0.88
C LEU A 257 -7.82 -6.03 -0.21
N CYS A 258 -8.79 -5.12 -0.08
CA CYS A 258 -8.63 -3.84 0.58
C CYS A 258 -8.11 -4.02 2.02
N ALA A 259 -8.78 -4.85 2.82
CA ALA A 259 -8.37 -5.13 4.19
C ALA A 259 -6.97 -5.77 4.26
N SER A 260 -6.65 -6.65 3.30
CA SER A 260 -5.32 -7.29 3.23
C SER A 260 -4.23 -6.29 2.90
N ILE A 261 -4.46 -5.37 1.95
CA ILE A 261 -3.53 -4.31 1.59
C ILE A 261 -3.26 -3.43 2.80
N GLU A 262 -4.32 -2.90 3.43
CA GLU A 262 -4.22 -2.01 4.59
C GLU A 262 -3.43 -2.66 5.72
N ARG A 263 -3.73 -3.93 6.04
CA ARG A 263 -3.11 -4.65 7.16
C ARG A 263 -1.69 -5.11 6.88
N ARG A 264 -1.42 -5.64 5.67
CA ARG A 264 -0.19 -6.41 5.39
C ARG A 264 0.82 -5.64 4.56
N VAL A 265 0.37 -4.76 3.68
CA VAL A 265 1.26 -3.98 2.81
C VAL A 265 1.51 -2.60 3.40
N VAL A 266 0.43 -1.93 3.84
CA VAL A 266 0.52 -0.58 4.44
C VAL A 266 0.84 -0.67 5.94
N GLY A 267 0.39 -1.73 6.61
CA GLY A 267 0.69 -2.01 8.01
C GLY A 267 -0.27 -1.38 9.02
N PHE A 268 -1.44 -0.90 8.58
CA PHE A 268 -2.41 -0.24 9.46
C PHE A 268 -2.90 -1.13 10.61
N GLN A 269 -3.22 -0.49 11.72
CA GLN A 269 -3.72 -1.16 12.93
C GLN A 269 -5.24 -1.33 12.87
N THR A 270 -5.74 -2.42 13.46
CA THR A 270 -7.19 -2.64 13.57
C THR A 270 -7.82 -1.67 14.57
N ALA A 271 -9.13 -1.43 14.45
CA ALA A 271 -9.87 -0.61 15.40
C ALA A 271 -9.69 -1.06 16.86
N ALA A 272 -9.63 -2.37 17.12
CA ALA A 272 -9.39 -2.92 18.45
C ALA A 272 -8.02 -2.50 19.02
N VAL A 273 -6.94 -2.62 18.22
CA VAL A 273 -5.59 -2.22 18.64
C VAL A 273 -5.51 -0.72 18.85
N VAL A 274 -6.12 0.08 17.96
CA VAL A 274 -6.13 1.54 18.10
C VAL A 274 -6.93 1.98 19.33
N ALA A 275 -8.07 1.35 19.62
CA ALA A 275 -8.87 1.65 20.80
C ALA A 275 -8.12 1.34 22.11
N GLU A 276 -7.35 0.25 22.14
CA GLU A 276 -6.46 -0.05 23.26
C GLU A 276 -5.38 1.02 23.46
N LEU A 277 -4.79 1.51 22.35
CA LEU A 277 -3.79 2.58 22.38
C LEU A 277 -4.39 3.95 22.76
N ALA A 278 -5.67 4.20 22.46
CA ALA A 278 -6.38 5.40 22.87
C ALA A 278 -6.84 5.35 24.34
N GLY A 279 -6.89 4.16 24.93
CA GLY A 279 -7.32 3.95 26.31
C GLY A 279 -6.28 4.39 27.36
N PRO A 280 -6.68 4.46 28.64
CA PRO A 280 -5.77 4.78 29.73
C PRO A 280 -4.90 3.54 30.09
N THR A 281 -3.84 3.28 29.33
CA THR A 281 -2.86 2.22 29.64
C THR A 281 -1.67 2.76 30.45
N GLY A 282 -1.15 1.91 31.36
CA GLY A 282 0.06 2.18 32.14
C GLY A 282 1.30 2.31 31.25
N ILE A 283 2.26 3.13 31.70
CA ILE A 283 3.44 3.65 30.96
C ILE A 283 4.35 2.55 30.34
N VAL A 284 4.18 1.28 30.71
CA VAL A 284 5.20 0.22 30.52
C VAL A 284 5.06 -0.57 29.20
N ASP A 285 3.91 -0.59 28.52
CA ASP A 285 3.73 -1.39 27.28
C ASP A 285 3.92 -0.60 25.97
N LEU A 286 4.55 0.57 26.04
CA LEU A 286 4.60 1.57 24.96
C LEU A 286 5.89 1.56 24.10
N LEU A 287 6.58 0.44 23.90
CA LEU A 287 7.64 0.33 22.89
C LEU A 287 7.27 -0.70 21.82
N PRO A 288 7.33 -0.36 20.51
CA PRO A 288 8.04 0.75 19.87
C PRO A 288 7.10 1.90 19.45
N THR A 289 7.10 3.01 20.20
CA THR A 289 6.15 4.12 20.05
C THR A 289 6.41 4.99 18.81
N ALA A 290 7.66 5.25 18.40
CA ALA A 290 7.92 6.15 17.26
C ALA A 290 7.41 5.62 15.92
N GLN A 291 7.69 4.34 15.64
CA GLN A 291 7.20 3.69 14.43
C GLN A 291 5.67 3.56 14.46
N ARG A 292 5.09 3.26 15.63
CA ARG A 292 3.63 3.21 15.81
C ARG A 292 2.98 4.58 15.64
N THR A 293 3.52 5.66 16.22
CA THR A 293 2.96 7.01 16.06
C THR A 293 3.00 7.45 14.60
N ARG A 294 4.12 7.24 13.89
CA ARG A 294 4.21 7.52 12.44
C ARG A 294 3.16 6.73 11.65
N LEU A 295 2.99 5.45 11.97
CA LEU A 295 1.98 4.59 11.35
C LEU A 295 0.55 5.09 11.65
N LEU A 296 0.25 5.49 12.88
CA LEU A 296 -1.04 6.04 13.26
C LEU A 296 -1.32 7.38 12.56
N SER A 297 -0.33 8.26 12.43
CA SER A 297 -0.46 9.49 11.64
C SER A 297 -0.75 9.18 10.17
N LYS A 298 -0.06 8.20 9.59
CA LYS A 298 -0.30 7.74 8.21
C LYS A 298 -1.71 7.17 8.04
N GLN A 299 -2.15 6.36 9.00
CA GLN A 299 -3.49 5.77 9.01
C GLN A 299 -4.58 6.84 9.17
N LEU A 300 -4.35 7.84 10.03
CA LEU A 300 -5.26 8.97 10.20
C LEU A 300 -5.38 9.77 8.89
N ARG A 301 -4.27 10.08 8.23
CA ARG A 301 -4.26 10.76 6.94
C ARG A 301 -5.05 9.97 5.89
N TYR A 302 -4.78 8.66 5.77
CA TYR A 302 -5.51 7.77 4.87
C TYR A 302 -7.03 7.77 5.14
N LEU A 303 -7.44 7.65 6.41
CA LEU A 303 -8.86 7.65 6.76
C LEU A 303 -9.51 9.00 6.50
N ARG A 304 -8.80 10.12 6.69
CA ARG A 304 -9.32 11.46 6.37
C ARG A 304 -9.46 11.68 4.87
N GLU A 305 -8.46 11.31 4.08
CA GLU A 305 -8.52 11.36 2.61
C GLU A 305 -9.76 10.62 2.08
N TRP A 306 -10.17 9.55 2.75
CA TRP A 306 -11.37 8.81 2.37
C TRP A 306 -12.67 9.38 2.96
N VAL A 307 -12.67 9.78 4.24
CA VAL A 307 -13.88 10.29 4.92
C VAL A 307 -14.24 11.72 4.47
N GLU A 308 -13.27 12.51 4.02
CA GLU A 308 -13.47 13.91 3.64
C GLU A 308 -13.65 14.10 2.12
N ALA A 309 -13.46 13.04 1.31
CA ALA A 309 -13.68 13.03 -0.14
C ALA A 309 -15.13 12.69 -0.51
#